data_AF-A0A550CYU1-F1
#
_entry.id   AF-A0A550CYU1-F1
#
_cell.length_a   1.000
_cell.length_b   1.000
_cell.length_c   1.000
_cell.angle_alpha   90.00
_cell.angle_beta   90.00
_cell.angle_gamma   90.00
#
_symmetry.space_group_name_H-M   'P 1'
#
loop_
_entity.id
_entity.type
_entity.pdbx_description
1 polymer ?
#
loop_
_entity_poly.entity_id
_entity_poly.type
_entity_poly.pdbx_seq_one_letter_code
_entity_poly.pdbx_strand_id
1 'polypeptide(L)'
;MHHASARNMLPPELWSEIFDLALPDNWEDRQLGSRHLDIAQVCRTWRAIAYGTPCLWTTVHIDCYFTSPIKRAEAMRAELQRSGEAPLRLFIKVNAQKSSEWSKDVWSYICAQSHRWVHASLQGLSREAFDEIRGLKLVLLRSLQLKVRTEAFYRYADMLPPTFVFDSDECYTPDMALEIFDDVDAPKLAAFRFSYIGRVPASFSLVLPSSWKLNSLEFDLSEHIAHSSPPLSPRRTSGL
;
A
#
# COMPACT_ATOMS: atom_id res chain seq x y z
N MET A 1 -15.89 -52.08 13.61
CA MET A 1 -15.61 -51.81 12.18
C MET A 1 -15.16 -50.37 12.03
N HIS A 2 -13.85 -50.11 12.06
CA HIS A 2 -13.26 -48.77 11.87
C HIS A 2 -12.35 -48.80 10.65
N HIS A 3 -12.91 -48.54 9.46
CA HIS A 3 -12.15 -48.22 8.25
C HIS A 3 -12.97 -47.24 7.39
N ALA A 4 -13.19 -46.04 7.91
CA ALA A 4 -13.68 -44.92 7.12
C ALA A 4 -12.47 -44.11 6.63
N SER A 5 -11.90 -44.57 5.51
CA SER A 5 -11.14 -43.81 4.52
C SER A 5 -10.11 -42.78 5.00
N ALA A 6 -8.90 -43.26 5.28
CA ALA A 6 -7.66 -42.52 5.00
C ALA A 6 -7.40 -42.44 3.46
N ARG A 7 -8.42 -42.15 2.65
CA ARG A 7 -8.32 -42.12 1.18
C ARG A 7 -7.93 -40.72 0.73
N ASN A 8 -6.65 -40.56 0.42
CA ASN A 8 -6.10 -39.54 -0.49
C ASN A 8 -6.25 -38.07 -0.07
N MET A 9 -6.06 -37.73 1.21
CA MET A 9 -5.77 -36.33 1.52
C MET A 9 -4.32 -36.05 1.15
N LEU A 10 -4.11 -35.19 0.14
CA LEU A 10 -2.81 -34.58 -0.10
C LEU A 10 -2.31 -33.94 1.22
N PRO A 11 -0.99 -33.92 1.47
CA PRO A 11 -0.42 -33.15 2.55
C PRO A 11 -0.90 -31.68 2.52
N PRO A 12 -1.04 -31.00 3.68
CA PRO A 12 -1.49 -29.61 3.75
C PRO A 12 -0.67 -28.64 2.87
N GLU A 13 0.61 -28.94 2.66
CA GLU A 13 1.52 -28.15 1.83
C GLU A 13 1.09 -28.19 0.36
N LEU A 14 0.75 -29.39 -0.15
CA LEU A 14 0.28 -29.56 -1.53
C LEU A 14 -1.11 -28.94 -1.73
N TRP A 15 -1.99 -29.00 -0.73
CA TRP A 15 -3.25 -28.27 -0.80
C TRP A 15 -3.05 -26.77 -0.84
N SER A 16 -2.10 -26.25 -0.07
CA SER A 16 -1.78 -24.84 -0.06
C SER A 16 -1.26 -24.38 -1.43
N GLU A 17 -0.39 -25.17 -2.06
CA GLU A 17 0.11 -24.92 -3.42
C GLU A 17 -1.01 -24.97 -4.47
N ILE A 18 -1.87 -25.99 -4.43
CA ILE A 18 -3.03 -26.08 -5.34
C ILE A 18 -3.95 -24.88 -5.15
N PHE A 19 -4.19 -24.45 -3.90
CA PHE A 19 -5.06 -23.32 -3.63
C PHE A 19 -4.47 -22.00 -4.08
N ASP A 20 -3.16 -21.82 -3.94
CA ASP A 20 -2.42 -20.68 -4.46
C ASP A 20 -2.53 -20.59 -5.98
N LEU A 21 -2.32 -21.73 -6.67
CA LEU A 21 -2.48 -21.83 -8.13
C LEU A 21 -3.92 -21.67 -8.61
N ALA A 22 -4.90 -21.96 -7.76
CA ALA A 22 -6.32 -21.83 -8.06
C ALA A 22 -6.89 -20.43 -7.73
N LEU A 23 -6.06 -19.53 -7.21
CA LEU A 23 -6.47 -18.15 -6.98
C LEU A 23 -6.78 -17.46 -8.32
N PRO A 24 -7.77 -16.55 -8.36
CA PRO A 24 -7.99 -15.71 -9.53
C PRO A 24 -6.74 -14.86 -9.85
N ASP A 25 -6.48 -14.59 -11.13
CA ASP A 25 -5.33 -13.80 -11.58
C ASP A 25 -5.21 -12.43 -10.87
N ASN A 26 -6.35 -11.84 -10.51
CA ASN A 26 -6.42 -10.55 -9.84
C ASN A 26 -6.49 -10.63 -8.30
N TRP A 27 -6.24 -11.81 -7.70
CA TRP A 27 -6.44 -12.04 -6.28
C TRP A 27 -5.73 -11.02 -5.39
N GLU A 28 -4.49 -10.70 -5.74
CA GLU A 28 -3.65 -9.77 -4.98
C GLU A 28 -4.16 -8.33 -5.04
N ASP A 29 -4.77 -7.94 -6.16
CA ASP A 29 -5.36 -6.61 -6.36
C ASP A 29 -6.73 -6.46 -5.66
N ARG A 30 -7.31 -7.56 -5.17
CA ARG A 30 -8.59 -7.50 -4.48
C ARG A 30 -8.44 -6.79 -3.15
N GLN A 31 -9.34 -5.83 -2.94
CA GLN A 31 -9.48 -5.06 -1.72
C GLN A 31 -9.61 -5.96 -0.48
N LEU A 32 -8.82 -5.65 0.56
CA LEU A 32 -8.85 -6.31 1.86
C LEU A 32 -10.26 -6.23 2.47
N GLY A 33 -10.73 -7.36 3.01
CA GLY A 33 -12.07 -7.51 3.58
C GLY A 33 -13.17 -7.77 2.54
N SER A 34 -12.83 -7.90 1.24
CA SER A 34 -13.76 -8.24 0.15
C SER A 34 -13.57 -9.59 -0.47
N ARG A 35 -12.55 -10.33 -0.04
CA ARG A 35 -12.09 -11.43 -0.84
C ARG A 35 -13.06 -12.58 -0.69
N HIS A 36 -13.70 -12.91 -1.80
CA HIS A 36 -14.46 -14.14 -1.92
C HIS A 36 -13.56 -15.22 -2.50
N LEU A 37 -13.45 -16.33 -1.79
CA LEU A 37 -12.59 -17.46 -2.14
C LEU A 37 -13.47 -18.63 -2.58
N ASP A 38 -13.63 -18.80 -3.90
CA ASP A 38 -14.55 -19.78 -4.50
C ASP A 38 -14.20 -21.21 -4.09
N ILE A 39 -12.91 -21.54 -3.99
CA ILE A 39 -12.43 -22.84 -3.52
C ILE A 39 -12.90 -23.17 -2.09
N ALA A 40 -13.15 -22.15 -1.26
CA ALA A 40 -13.67 -22.32 0.09
C ALA A 40 -15.19 -22.61 0.11
N GLN A 41 -15.86 -22.60 -1.05
CA GLN A 41 -17.29 -22.95 -1.17
C GLN A 41 -17.53 -24.42 -1.56
N VAL A 42 -16.48 -25.15 -1.97
CA VAL A 42 -16.61 -26.53 -2.47
C VAL A 42 -17.05 -27.49 -1.36
N CYS A 43 -16.32 -27.56 -0.25
CA CYS A 43 -16.65 -28.43 0.89
C CYS A 43 -16.07 -27.88 2.21
N ARG A 44 -16.47 -28.46 3.35
CA ARG A 44 -15.98 -28.03 4.68
C ARG A 44 -14.47 -28.18 4.85
N THR A 45 -13.89 -29.25 4.30
CA THR A 45 -12.45 -29.50 4.38
C THR A 45 -11.66 -28.44 3.60
N TRP A 46 -12.06 -28.14 2.36
CA TRP A 46 -11.41 -27.11 1.54
C TRP A 46 -11.53 -25.74 2.17
N ARG A 47 -12.70 -25.41 2.74
CA ARG A 47 -12.90 -24.17 3.50
C ARG A 47 -11.92 -24.07 4.67
N ALA A 48 -11.78 -25.12 5.46
CA ALA A 48 -10.90 -25.14 6.62
C ALA A 48 -9.42 -24.98 6.20
N ILE A 49 -9.00 -25.67 5.15
CA ILE A 49 -7.63 -25.55 4.62
C ILE A 49 -7.41 -24.13 4.09
N ALA A 50 -8.27 -23.63 3.21
CA ALA A 50 -8.08 -22.35 2.55
C ALA A 50 -8.03 -21.16 3.53
N TYR A 51 -8.88 -21.17 4.56
CA TYR A 51 -8.80 -20.15 5.63
C TYR A 51 -7.64 -20.38 6.61
N GLY A 52 -7.10 -21.60 6.68
CA GLY A 52 -5.95 -21.96 7.48
C GLY A 52 -4.60 -21.79 6.76
N THR A 53 -4.59 -21.53 5.45
CA THR A 53 -3.38 -21.36 4.65
C THR A 53 -2.97 -19.88 4.62
N PRO A 54 -1.91 -19.46 5.35
CA PRO A 54 -1.64 -18.05 5.54
C PRO A 54 -1.13 -17.32 4.29
N CYS A 55 -0.43 -18.03 3.39
CA CYS A 55 0.15 -17.42 2.19
C CYS A 55 -0.90 -16.77 1.27
N LEU A 56 -2.13 -17.30 1.25
CA LEU A 56 -3.25 -16.76 0.47
C LEU A 56 -3.71 -15.37 0.96
N TRP A 57 -3.33 -14.97 2.17
CA TRP A 57 -3.80 -13.74 2.83
C TRP A 57 -2.69 -12.70 3.04
N THR A 58 -1.54 -12.87 2.38
CA THR A 58 -0.33 -12.04 2.62
C THR A 58 -0.34 -10.67 1.95
N THR A 59 -1.13 -10.49 0.88
CA THR A 59 -1.26 -9.19 0.22
C THR A 59 -2.35 -8.37 0.88
N VAL A 60 -2.04 -7.15 1.30
CA VAL A 60 -3.00 -6.17 1.83
C VAL A 60 -3.18 -5.08 0.81
N HIS A 61 -4.33 -5.06 0.15
CA HIS A 61 -4.69 -4.01 -0.80
C HIS A 61 -5.81 -3.16 -0.23
N ILE A 62 -5.57 -1.86 -0.02
CA ILE A 62 -6.56 -0.91 0.48
C ILE A 62 -6.62 0.30 -0.44
N ASP A 63 -7.78 0.53 -1.05
CA ASP A 63 -8.06 1.67 -1.91
C ASP A 63 -9.32 2.41 -1.44
N CYS A 64 -9.10 3.59 -0.83
CA CYS A 64 -10.15 4.46 -0.31
C CYS A 64 -10.87 5.28 -1.39
N TYR A 65 -10.45 5.24 -2.65
CA TYR A 65 -11.16 5.96 -3.72
C TYR A 65 -12.51 5.31 -4.02
N PHE A 66 -12.56 3.98 -3.96
CA PHE A 66 -13.73 3.20 -4.35
C PHE A 66 -14.51 2.62 -3.17
N THR A 67 -13.88 2.40 -2.01
CA THR A 67 -14.50 1.75 -0.86
C THR A 67 -14.07 2.39 0.45
N SER A 68 -15.01 2.61 1.38
CA SER A 68 -14.70 3.10 2.73
C SER A 68 -14.13 1.98 3.61
N PRO A 69 -12.87 2.05 4.08
CA PRO A 69 -12.28 1.04 4.96
C PRO A 69 -13.02 0.84 6.28
N ILE A 70 -13.58 1.92 6.86
CA ILE A 70 -14.30 1.86 8.15
C ILE A 70 -15.44 0.84 8.11
N LYS A 71 -16.18 0.78 7.00
CA LYS A 71 -17.32 -0.15 6.84
C LYS A 71 -16.92 -1.63 6.84
N ARG A 72 -15.62 -1.91 6.76
CA ARG A 72 -15.07 -3.27 6.56
C ARG A 72 -13.96 -3.61 7.54
N ALA A 73 -13.75 -2.79 8.57
CA ALA A 73 -12.66 -2.96 9.51
C ALA A 73 -12.59 -4.37 10.11
N GLU A 74 -13.74 -4.96 10.48
CA GLU A 74 -13.80 -6.33 11.00
C GLU A 74 -13.37 -7.38 9.97
N ALA A 75 -13.88 -7.28 8.74
CA ALA A 75 -13.50 -8.19 7.66
C ALA A 75 -12.02 -8.04 7.30
N MET A 76 -11.48 -6.81 7.32
CA MET A 76 -10.07 -6.53 7.11
C MET A 76 -9.19 -7.17 8.19
N ARG A 77 -9.57 -7.02 9.48
CA ARG A 77 -8.87 -7.66 10.59
C ARG A 77 -8.92 -9.18 10.47
N ALA A 78 -10.08 -9.75 10.13
CA ALA A 78 -10.23 -11.19 9.97
C ALA A 78 -9.36 -11.74 8.83
N GLU A 79 -9.30 -11.05 7.68
CA GLU A 79 -8.40 -11.43 6.59
C GLU A 79 -6.92 -11.30 6.99
N LEU A 80 -6.54 -10.21 7.65
CA LEU A 80 -5.15 -10.03 8.10
C LEU A 80 -4.76 -11.07 9.15
N GLN A 81 -5.66 -11.44 10.06
CA GLN A 81 -5.42 -12.48 11.05
C GLN A 81 -5.15 -13.85 10.41
N ARG A 82 -5.77 -14.16 9.26
CA ARG A 82 -5.50 -15.40 8.51
C ARG A 82 -4.08 -15.45 7.94
N SER A 83 -3.43 -14.30 7.72
CA SER A 83 -2.04 -14.25 7.27
C SER A 83 -1.05 -14.77 8.33
N GLY A 84 -1.48 -14.95 9.59
CA GLY A 84 -0.62 -15.43 10.67
C GLY A 84 0.68 -14.64 10.74
N GLU A 85 1.82 -15.32 10.83
CA GLU A 85 3.15 -14.71 10.78
C GLU A 85 3.78 -14.66 9.37
N ALA A 86 3.02 -14.94 8.30
CA ALA A 86 3.54 -14.92 6.94
C ALA A 86 3.84 -13.50 6.41
N PRO A 87 4.98 -13.25 5.74
CA PRO A 87 5.40 -11.91 5.34
C PRO A 87 4.35 -11.13 4.52
N LEU A 88 4.18 -9.85 4.82
CA LEU A 88 3.11 -9.02 4.27
C LEU A 88 3.58 -8.10 3.13
N ARG A 89 2.75 -7.99 2.08
CA ARG A 89 2.90 -7.00 1.02
C ARG A 89 1.76 -6.00 1.08
N LEU A 90 2.07 -4.73 1.30
CA LEU A 90 1.06 -3.68 1.44
C LEU A 90 0.97 -2.81 0.18
N PHE A 91 -0.27 -2.51 -0.22
CA PHE A 91 -0.62 -1.57 -1.26
C PHE A 91 -1.77 -0.71 -0.76
N ILE A 92 -1.46 0.49 -0.26
CA ILE A 92 -2.41 1.35 0.42
C ILE A 92 -2.50 2.68 -0.32
N LYS A 93 -3.71 2.99 -0.78
CA LYS A 93 -4.08 4.22 -1.47
C LYS A 93 -5.20 4.89 -0.69
N VAL A 94 -4.86 5.95 0.02
CA VAL A 94 -5.82 6.79 0.72
C VAL A 94 -6.16 7.99 -0.16
N ASN A 95 -7.44 8.33 -0.19
CA ASN A 95 -7.91 9.55 -0.81
C ASN A 95 -7.90 10.65 0.25
N ALA A 96 -7.05 11.66 0.08
CA ALA A 96 -6.95 12.80 1.01
C ALA A 96 -8.32 13.47 1.24
N GLN A 97 -9.13 13.59 0.19
CA GLN A 97 -10.50 14.15 0.26
C GLN A 97 -11.48 13.29 1.07
N LYS A 98 -11.13 12.03 1.35
CA LYS A 98 -11.89 11.09 2.17
C LYS A 98 -11.06 10.60 3.37
N SER A 99 -10.19 11.45 3.90
CA SER A 99 -9.36 11.15 5.08
C SER A 99 -10.22 10.72 6.28
N SER A 100 -11.44 11.25 6.42
CA SER A 100 -12.41 10.82 7.43
C SER A 100 -12.90 9.37 7.26
N GLU A 101 -12.77 8.78 6.07
CA GLU A 101 -13.06 7.37 5.81
C GLU A 101 -11.86 6.44 6.12
N TRP A 102 -10.67 7.01 6.37
CA TRP A 102 -9.51 6.25 6.82
C TRP A 102 -9.71 5.79 8.27
N SER A 103 -9.64 4.48 8.50
CA SER A 103 -9.77 3.94 9.85
C SER A 103 -8.41 3.96 10.55
N LYS A 104 -8.23 4.86 11.51
CA LYS A 104 -7.07 4.89 12.42
C LYS A 104 -6.87 3.53 13.10
N ASP A 105 -7.94 2.87 13.49
CA ASP A 105 -7.84 1.55 14.12
C ASP A 105 -7.33 0.46 13.17
N VAL A 106 -7.71 0.51 11.89
CA VAL A 106 -7.19 -0.43 10.88
C VAL A 106 -5.72 -0.12 10.60
N TRP A 107 -5.36 1.17 10.51
CA TRP A 107 -3.98 1.58 10.32
C TRP A 107 -3.07 1.14 11.47
N SER A 108 -3.47 1.43 12.71
CA SER A 108 -2.75 1.00 13.90
C SER A 108 -2.58 -0.52 13.95
N TYR A 109 -3.62 -1.28 13.58
CA TYR A 109 -3.54 -2.74 13.48
C TYR A 109 -2.56 -3.21 12.39
N ILE A 110 -2.51 -2.53 11.24
CA ILE A 110 -1.53 -2.82 10.18
C ILE A 110 -0.11 -2.48 10.67
N CYS A 111 0.10 -1.32 11.29
CA CYS A 111 1.37 -0.89 11.88
C CYS A 111 1.89 -1.85 12.95
N ALA A 112 1.00 -2.44 13.75
CA ALA A 112 1.36 -3.48 14.73
C ALA A 112 1.95 -4.75 14.08
N GLN A 113 1.76 -4.95 12.77
CA GLN A 113 2.32 -6.06 11.99
C GLN A 113 3.59 -5.67 11.20
N SER A 114 4.14 -4.48 11.45
CA SER A 114 5.27 -3.89 10.71
C SER A 114 6.54 -4.72 10.70
N HIS A 115 6.76 -5.55 11.72
CA HIS A 115 7.91 -6.47 11.80
C HIS A 115 7.94 -7.50 10.66
N ARG A 116 6.82 -7.71 9.96
CA ARG A 116 6.69 -8.71 8.89
C ARG A 116 6.40 -8.11 7.53
N TRP A 117 6.41 -6.80 7.40
CA TRP A 117 6.26 -6.15 6.10
C TRP A 117 7.51 -6.43 5.25
N VAL A 118 7.31 -6.94 4.04
CA VAL A 118 8.39 -7.13 3.05
C VAL A 118 8.32 -6.11 1.92
N HIS A 119 7.12 -5.62 1.62
CA HIS A 119 6.88 -4.55 0.66
C HIS A 119 5.80 -3.62 1.19
N ALA A 120 5.97 -2.31 1.00
CA ALA A 120 4.93 -1.33 1.27
C ALA A 120 4.88 -0.28 0.17
N SER A 121 3.73 -0.12 -0.46
CA SER A 121 3.40 0.98 -1.37
C SER A 121 2.33 1.84 -0.71
N LEU A 122 2.72 3.05 -0.27
CA LEU A 122 1.87 3.95 0.50
C LEU A 122 1.61 5.22 -0.30
N GLN A 123 0.33 5.54 -0.50
CA GLN A 123 -0.10 6.69 -1.28
C GLN A 123 -1.18 7.47 -0.53
N GLY A 124 -1.00 8.79 -0.44
CA GLY A 124 -2.02 9.72 0.07
C GLY A 124 -2.37 9.55 1.55
N LEU A 125 -1.49 8.93 2.35
CA LEU A 125 -1.67 8.80 3.81
C LEU A 125 -1.70 10.16 4.49
N SER A 126 -2.41 10.23 5.62
CA SER A 126 -2.45 11.44 6.44
C SER A 126 -1.10 11.67 7.17
N ARG A 127 -0.92 12.82 7.82
CA ARG A 127 0.33 13.16 8.52
C ARG A 127 0.46 12.28 9.74
N GLU A 128 -0.63 12.16 10.49
CA GLU A 128 -0.74 11.33 11.68
C GLU A 128 -0.43 9.88 11.32
N ALA A 129 -0.96 9.39 10.19
CA ALA A 129 -0.69 8.04 9.71
C ALA A 129 0.79 7.83 9.36
N PHE A 130 1.44 8.84 8.79
CA PHE A 130 2.88 8.82 8.52
C PHE A 130 3.74 8.91 9.80
N ASP A 131 3.35 9.74 10.76
CA ASP A 131 4.07 9.89 12.04
C ASP A 131 4.04 8.58 12.85
N GLU A 132 2.98 7.78 12.74
CA GLU A 132 2.92 6.42 13.31
C GLU A 132 4.00 5.48 12.74
N ILE A 133 4.55 5.75 11.55
CA ILE A 133 5.62 4.94 10.94
C ILE A 133 6.98 5.21 11.59
N ARG A 134 7.23 6.42 12.11
CA ARG A 134 8.53 6.87 12.64
C ARG A 134 9.11 5.92 13.70
N GLY A 135 8.25 5.26 14.48
CA GLY A 135 8.65 4.32 15.54
C GLY A 135 8.62 2.83 15.16
N LEU A 136 8.35 2.49 13.90
CA LEU A 136 8.16 1.09 13.50
C LEU A 136 9.47 0.38 13.18
N LYS A 137 9.52 -0.90 13.55
CA LYS A 137 10.65 -1.78 13.22
C LYS A 137 10.36 -2.51 11.92
N LEU A 138 10.88 -1.98 10.82
CA LEU A 138 10.67 -2.50 9.46
C LEU A 138 11.71 -3.56 9.09
N VAL A 139 11.92 -4.54 9.99
CA VAL A 139 13.05 -5.50 9.97
C VAL A 139 13.08 -6.45 8.77
N LEU A 140 11.93 -6.68 8.14
CA LEU A 140 11.82 -7.50 6.92
C LEU A 140 11.61 -6.68 5.65
N LEU A 141 11.48 -5.35 5.75
CA LEU A 141 11.09 -4.52 4.62
C LEU A 141 12.21 -4.49 3.59
N ARG A 142 11.90 -4.86 2.35
CA ARG A 142 12.85 -4.92 1.23
C ARG A 142 12.60 -3.83 0.21
N SER A 143 11.34 -3.42 0.08
CA SER A 143 10.93 -2.41 -0.88
C SER A 143 9.89 -1.47 -0.28
N LEU A 144 10.11 -0.17 -0.44
CA LEU A 144 9.22 0.89 0.00
C LEU A 144 8.94 1.81 -1.19
N GLN A 145 7.66 2.06 -1.46
CA GLN A 145 7.21 3.04 -2.42
C GLN A 145 6.34 4.06 -1.70
N LEU A 146 6.69 5.33 -1.83
CA LEU A 146 5.94 6.43 -1.27
C LEU A 146 5.44 7.32 -2.39
N LYS A 147 4.16 7.62 -2.35
CA LYS A 147 3.54 8.52 -3.31
C LYS A 147 2.83 9.63 -2.57
N VAL A 148 3.51 10.77 -2.49
CA VAL A 148 3.00 11.99 -1.91
C VAL A 148 2.31 12.78 -3.01
N ARG A 149 1.08 13.19 -2.74
CA ARG A 149 0.34 14.10 -3.61
C ARG A 149 0.17 15.41 -2.85
N THR A 150 0.59 16.50 -3.44
CA THR A 150 0.06 17.80 -3.02
C THR A 150 -1.31 17.87 -3.62
N GLU A 151 -2.31 18.24 -2.82
CA GLU A 151 -3.56 18.67 -3.41
C GLU A 151 -3.25 19.94 -4.20
N ALA A 152 -3.10 19.79 -5.50
CA ALA A 152 -3.16 20.93 -6.39
C ALA A 152 -4.66 21.30 -6.42
N PHE A 153 -5.05 22.25 -5.56
CA PHE A 153 -6.38 22.81 -5.32
C PHE A 153 -7.17 23.29 -6.58
N TYR A 154 -6.70 22.99 -7.79
CA TYR A 154 -7.08 23.66 -9.03
C TYR A 154 -8.29 23.06 -9.76
N ARG A 155 -9.15 22.28 -9.10
CA ARG A 155 -10.46 21.93 -9.71
C ARG A 155 -11.66 22.59 -9.04
N TYR A 156 -11.49 23.18 -7.86
CA TYR A 156 -12.61 23.84 -7.16
C TYR A 156 -12.25 25.18 -6.51
N ALA A 157 -10.97 25.61 -6.51
CA ALA A 157 -10.61 26.94 -6.00
C ALA A 157 -11.38 28.08 -6.71
N ASP A 158 -11.66 27.92 -8.02
CA ASP A 158 -12.45 28.90 -8.78
C ASP A 158 -13.98 28.80 -8.53
N MET A 159 -14.45 27.76 -7.82
CA MET A 159 -15.87 27.53 -7.51
C MET A 159 -16.20 27.73 -6.02
N LEU A 160 -15.22 28.00 -5.17
CA LEU A 160 -15.44 28.16 -3.73
C LEU A 160 -15.55 29.66 -3.37
N PRO A 161 -16.49 30.02 -2.49
CA PRO A 161 -16.70 31.42 -2.13
C PRO A 161 -15.45 32.01 -1.46
N PRO A 162 -15.13 33.30 -1.67
CA PRO A 162 -13.91 33.94 -1.15
C PRO A 162 -13.80 33.96 0.39
N THR A 163 -14.87 33.63 1.10
CA THR A 163 -14.92 33.51 2.57
C THR A 163 -14.52 32.12 3.08
N PHE A 164 -14.33 31.14 2.20
CA PHE A 164 -13.91 29.81 2.58
C PHE A 164 -12.41 29.83 2.90
N VAL A 165 -12.09 30.00 4.18
CA VAL A 165 -10.73 29.85 4.69
C VAL A 165 -10.45 28.36 4.71
N PHE A 166 -9.61 27.92 3.79
CA PHE A 166 -9.07 26.56 3.82
C PHE A 166 -8.12 26.46 5.00
N ASP A 167 -8.24 25.37 5.75
CA ASP A 167 -7.22 25.01 6.70
C ASP A 167 -5.96 24.61 5.91
N SER A 168 -5.06 25.58 5.73
CA SER A 168 -3.81 25.39 4.98
C SER A 168 -2.87 24.38 5.62
N ASP A 169 -3.18 23.93 6.84
CA ASP A 169 -2.36 23.01 7.62
C ASP A 169 -2.46 21.54 7.16
N GLU A 170 -3.43 21.19 6.30
CA GLU A 170 -3.54 19.83 5.73
C GLU A 170 -2.67 19.60 4.47
N CYS A 171 -1.98 20.63 3.97
CA CYS A 171 -1.07 20.47 2.84
C CYS A 171 0.24 19.80 3.27
N TYR A 172 0.48 18.57 2.82
CA TYR A 172 1.77 17.88 2.97
C TYR A 172 2.90 18.74 2.43
N THR A 173 3.64 19.39 3.32
CA THR A 173 4.93 19.92 2.95
C THR A 173 5.87 18.72 2.79
N PRO A 174 6.62 18.68 1.69
CA PRO A 174 7.53 17.57 1.46
C PRO A 174 8.59 17.46 2.54
N ASP A 175 9.04 18.57 3.13
CA ASP A 175 10.01 18.60 4.22
C ASP A 175 9.63 17.64 5.36
N MET A 176 8.32 17.47 5.62
CA MET A 176 7.80 16.53 6.62
C MET A 176 7.89 15.06 6.22
N ALA A 177 7.80 14.73 4.93
CA ALA A 177 7.88 13.35 4.46
C ALA A 177 9.30 12.74 4.67
N LEU A 178 10.27 13.61 4.93
CA LEU A 178 11.71 13.35 4.89
C LEU A 178 12.21 13.05 6.30
N GLU A 179 11.78 13.86 7.27
CA GLU A 179 11.97 13.62 8.70
C GLU A 179 11.32 12.32 9.21
N ILE A 180 10.38 11.73 8.46
CA ILE A 180 9.73 10.48 8.89
C ILE A 180 10.75 9.36 9.02
N PHE A 181 11.79 9.35 8.19
CA PHE A 181 12.67 8.20 8.08
C PHE A 181 13.88 8.25 9.00
N ASP A 182 14.17 9.39 9.63
CA ASP A 182 15.37 9.58 10.45
C ASP A 182 15.50 8.51 11.56
N ASP A 183 14.37 8.03 12.10
CA ASP A 183 14.30 6.99 13.15
C ASP A 183 13.78 5.62 12.65
N VAL A 184 13.60 5.43 11.34
CA VAL A 184 13.04 4.20 10.78
C VAL A 184 14.13 3.15 10.56
N ASP A 185 14.12 2.11 11.39
CA ASP A 185 15.00 0.96 11.27
C ASP A 185 14.49 -0.03 10.21
N ALA A 186 15.10 0.01 9.03
CA ALA A 186 14.79 -0.86 7.88
C ALA A 186 16.07 -1.51 7.31
N PRO A 187 16.70 -2.45 8.05
CA PRO A 187 18.04 -2.95 7.74
C PRO A 187 18.12 -3.79 6.45
N LYS A 188 16.97 -4.27 5.95
CA LYS A 188 16.86 -5.07 4.72
C LYS A 188 16.36 -4.27 3.52
N LEU A 189 16.10 -2.98 3.68
CA LEU A 189 15.54 -2.15 2.62
C LEU A 189 16.56 -1.99 1.50
N ALA A 190 16.19 -2.45 0.32
CA ALA A 190 17.06 -2.47 -0.86
C ALA A 190 16.50 -1.65 -2.02
N ALA A 191 15.19 -1.38 -2.04
CA ALA A 191 14.55 -0.59 -3.09
C ALA A 191 13.66 0.50 -2.48
N PHE A 192 13.95 1.76 -2.82
CA PHE A 192 13.13 2.89 -2.45
C PHE A 192 12.66 3.64 -3.69
N ARG A 193 11.35 3.87 -3.79
CA ARG A 193 10.76 4.73 -4.81
C ARG A 193 10.00 5.84 -4.13
N PHE A 194 10.28 7.07 -4.53
CA PHE A 194 9.53 8.23 -4.08
C PHE A 194 8.92 8.94 -5.29
N SER A 195 7.61 9.10 -5.26
CA SER A 195 6.87 9.85 -6.27
C SER A 195 6.20 11.04 -5.61
N TYR A 196 6.43 12.22 -6.18
CA TYR A 196 5.75 13.46 -5.80
C TYR A 196 4.89 13.91 -6.97
N ILE A 197 3.60 14.09 -6.71
CA ILE A 197 2.67 14.65 -7.70
C ILE A 197 2.20 16.00 -7.21
N GLY A 198 2.49 17.04 -7.99
CA GLY A 198 2.12 18.41 -7.68
C GLY A 198 3.27 19.39 -7.88
N ARG A 199 3.12 20.61 -7.38
CA ARG A 199 4.16 21.63 -7.47
C ARG A 199 5.20 21.37 -6.38
N VAL A 200 6.41 20.97 -6.78
CA VAL A 200 7.52 20.75 -5.85
C VAL A 200 7.91 22.10 -5.22
N PRO A 201 7.86 22.26 -3.88
CA PRO A 201 8.30 23.47 -3.20
C PRO A 201 9.78 23.72 -3.42
N ALA A 202 10.18 24.99 -3.45
CA ALA A 202 11.58 25.38 -3.62
C ALA A 202 12.49 24.88 -2.48
N SER A 203 11.93 24.53 -1.32
CA SER A 203 12.65 23.98 -0.17
C SER A 203 12.74 22.44 -0.15
N PHE A 204 12.15 21.73 -1.12
CA PHE A 204 12.12 20.27 -1.13
C PHE A 204 13.54 19.68 -1.02
N SER A 205 13.81 18.93 0.04
CA SER A 205 15.12 18.29 0.25
C SER A 205 14.99 16.89 0.81
N LEU A 206 15.01 15.86 -0.05
CA LEU A 206 14.91 14.48 0.43
C LEU A 206 16.24 13.97 0.99
N VAL A 207 16.27 13.77 2.30
CA VAL A 207 17.34 13.08 3.01
C VAL A 207 16.90 11.66 3.31
N LEU A 208 17.71 10.69 2.93
CA LEU A 208 17.46 9.28 3.25
C LEU A 208 18.30 8.88 4.46
N PRO A 209 17.80 7.99 5.33
CA PRO A 209 18.57 7.52 6.46
C PRO A 209 19.88 6.87 6.01
N SER A 210 20.98 7.23 6.65
CA SER A 210 22.30 6.67 6.36
C SER A 210 22.39 5.17 6.66
N SER A 211 21.46 4.63 7.46
CA SER A 211 21.32 3.20 7.75
C SER A 211 20.84 2.39 6.54
N TRP A 212 20.19 3.02 5.55
CA TRP A 212 19.61 2.33 4.41
C TRP A 212 20.68 1.95 3.37
N LYS A 213 20.75 0.66 3.05
CA LYS A 213 21.68 0.12 2.04
C LYS A 213 20.93 -0.19 0.75
N LEU A 214 20.53 0.88 0.06
CA LEU A 214 19.72 0.78 -1.16
C LEU A 214 20.54 0.31 -2.37
N ASN A 215 19.97 -0.64 -3.12
CA ASN A 215 20.46 -1.05 -4.44
C ASN A 215 19.68 -0.37 -5.58
N SER A 216 18.45 0.08 -5.29
CA SER A 216 17.57 0.76 -6.23
C SER A 216 16.99 1.99 -5.58
N LEU A 217 17.15 3.13 -6.24
CA LEU A 217 16.61 4.41 -5.81
C LEU A 217 15.96 5.10 -6.99
N GLU A 218 14.66 5.37 -6.90
CA GLU A 218 13.89 6.00 -7.97
C GLU A 218 13.12 7.21 -7.49
N PHE A 219 13.17 8.28 -8.29
CA PHE A 219 12.46 9.53 -8.05
C PHE A 219 11.60 9.88 -9.24
N ASP A 220 10.34 10.15 -8.98
CA ASP A 220 9.40 10.67 -9.96
C ASP A 220 8.78 11.96 -9.41
N LEU A 221 9.24 13.09 -9.94
CA LEU A 221 8.67 14.40 -9.65
C LEU A 221 7.78 14.76 -10.84
N SER A 222 6.52 14.36 -10.78
CA SER A 222 5.55 14.70 -11.82
C SER A 222 4.80 15.96 -11.42
N GLU A 223 5.13 17.07 -12.09
CA GLU A 223 4.21 18.19 -12.15
C GLU A 223 2.98 17.77 -12.96
N HIS A 224 1.80 18.18 -12.52
CA HIS A 224 0.55 17.86 -13.22
C HIS A 224 0.59 18.42 -14.67
N ILE A 225 0.98 17.60 -15.65
CA ILE A 225 0.58 17.80 -17.04
C ILE A 225 -0.85 17.29 -17.13
N ALA A 226 -1.80 18.22 -17.03
CA ALA A 226 -3.11 18.00 -17.62
C ALA A 226 -2.91 17.72 -19.12
N HIS A 227 -3.54 16.64 -19.60
CA HIS A 227 -3.61 16.21 -21.00
C HIS A 227 -3.18 17.26 -22.03
N SER A 228 -1.93 17.19 -22.47
CA SER A 228 -1.54 17.63 -23.81
C SER A 228 -0.28 16.88 -24.19
N SER A 229 -0.40 16.01 -25.19
CA SER A 229 0.75 15.39 -25.85
C SER A 229 1.65 16.51 -26.37
N PRO A 230 2.96 16.51 -26.09
CA PRO A 230 3.86 17.49 -26.69
C PRO A 230 3.95 17.24 -28.22
N PRO A 231 4.03 18.28 -29.06
CA PRO A 231 4.15 18.10 -30.49
C PRO A 231 5.49 17.43 -30.82
N LEU A 232 5.42 16.27 -31.47
CA LEU A 232 6.56 15.63 -32.10
C LEU A 232 7.07 16.54 -33.24
N SER A 233 8.32 17.00 -33.15
CA SER A 233 9.03 17.60 -34.28
C SER A 233 10.29 16.78 -34.59
N PRO A 234 10.50 16.33 -35.85
CA PRO A 234 11.63 15.47 -36.21
C PRO A 234 12.95 16.24 -36.38
N ARG A 235 14.04 15.49 -36.18
CA ARG A 235 15.47 15.87 -36.20
C ARG A 235 15.89 16.82 -37.33
N ARG A 236 16.83 17.72 -37.03
CA ARG A 236 17.89 18.11 -37.96
C ARG A 236 19.26 17.80 -37.36
N THR A 237 19.94 16.83 -37.96
CA THR A 237 21.40 16.72 -37.93
C THR A 237 21.95 17.81 -38.85
N SER A 238 22.66 18.78 -38.31
CA SER A 238 23.55 19.64 -39.09
C SER A 238 24.97 19.16 -38.83
N GLY A 239 25.50 18.40 -39.80
CA GLY A 239 26.94 18.29 -39.98
C GLY A 239 27.44 19.54 -40.70
N LEU A 240 28.61 20.01 -40.28
CA LEU A 240 29.67 20.60 -41.07
C LEU A 240 30.98 20.35 -40.31
#